data_AF-A0A2R7NYP8-F1
#
_entry.id   AF-A0A2R7NYP8-F1
#
_cell.length_a   1.000
_cell.length_b   1.000
_cell.length_c   1.000
_cell.angle_alpha   90.00
_cell.angle_beta   90.00
_cell.angle_gamma   90.00
#
_symmetry.space_group_name_H-M   'P 1'
#
loop_
_entity.id
_entity.type
_entity.pdbx_description
1 polymer ?
#
loop_
_entity_poly.entity_id
_entity_poly.type
_entity_poly.pdbx_seq_one_letter_code
_entity_poly.pdbx_strand_id
1 'polypeptide(L)'
;RAQITKAVAERQAKMVSDCWTRMREVVGRIADQCSKEKPIIRDSLIDNARDLVNVLGGLNITDDPDINAVRADIENRLLVPVTQLRSSPVTQARVAISAKEILERIPEC
;
A
#
# COMPACT_ATOMS: atom_id res chain seq x y z
N ARG A 1 25.06 11.93 -25.54
CA ARG A 1 25.04 11.52 -24.10
C ARG A 1 23.82 12.09 -23.34
N ALA A 2 23.32 13.29 -23.65
CA ALA A 2 22.14 13.88 -22.98
C ALA A 2 20.79 13.13 -23.18
N GLN A 3 20.58 12.44 -24.31
CA GLN A 3 19.36 11.66 -24.55
C GLN A 3 19.21 10.43 -23.64
N ILE A 4 20.32 9.85 -23.16
CA ILE A 4 20.30 8.63 -22.34
C ILE A 4 19.82 8.98 -20.92
N THR A 5 20.27 10.11 -20.37
CA THR A 5 19.89 10.56 -19.02
C THR A 5 18.40 10.90 -18.93
N LYS A 6 17.83 11.50 -19.98
CA LYS A 6 16.42 11.88 -20.02
C LYS A 6 15.49 10.66 -20.07
N ALA A 7 15.81 9.68 -20.92
CA ALA A 7 15.04 8.42 -21.01
C ALA A 7 15.10 7.58 -19.72
N VAL A 8 16.22 7.64 -18.99
CA VAL A 8 16.35 6.98 -17.68
C VAL A 8 15.50 7.69 -16.63
N ALA A 9 15.53 9.03 -16.57
CA ALA A 9 14.73 9.81 -15.64
C ALA A 9 13.22 9.64 -15.85
N GLU A 10 12.76 9.61 -17.11
CA GLU A 10 11.36 9.37 -17.45
C GLU A 10 10.90 7.96 -17.04
N ARG A 11 11.76 6.94 -17.21
CA ARG A 11 11.47 5.58 -16.74
C ARG A 11 11.40 5.52 -15.21
N GLN A 12 12.31 6.19 -14.51
CA GLN A 12 12.30 6.26 -13.05
C GLN A 12 11.03 6.95 -12.52
N ALA A 13 10.65 8.10 -13.09
CA ALA A 13 9.44 8.81 -12.71
C ALA A 13 8.18 7.94 -12.92
N LYS A 14 8.11 7.22 -14.04
CA LYS A 14 7.02 6.28 -14.29
C LYS A 14 6.99 5.14 -13.27
N MET A 15 8.14 4.57 -12.92
CA MET A 15 8.22 3.51 -11.90
C MET A 15 7.76 3.99 -10.52
N VAL A 16 8.13 5.21 -10.13
CA VAL A 16 7.67 5.84 -8.89
C VAL A 16 6.15 6.06 -8.91
N SER A 17 5.62 6.60 -10.02
CA SER A 17 4.18 6.76 -10.19
C SER A 17 3.43 5.42 -10.09
N ASP A 18 3.88 4.40 -10.82
CA ASP A 18 3.28 3.07 -10.81
C ASP A 18 3.33 2.43 -9.41
N CYS A 19 4.39 2.70 -8.64
CA CYS A 19 4.52 2.29 -7.25
C CYS A 19 3.42 2.92 -6.38
N TRP A 20 3.27 4.25 -6.44
CA TRP A 20 2.24 4.97 -5.69
C TRP A 20 0.83 4.53 -6.07
N THR A 21 0.55 4.33 -7.36
CA THR A 21 -0.73 3.81 -7.83
C THR A 21 -1.05 2.44 -7.21
N ARG A 22 -0.07 1.51 -7.22
CA ARG A 22 -0.27 0.18 -6.61
C ARG A 22 -0.47 0.24 -5.09
N MET A 23 0.27 1.11 -4.41
CA MET A 23 0.08 1.35 -2.97
C MET A 23 -1.33 1.85 -2.68
N ARG A 24 -1.79 2.87 -3.44
CA ARG A 24 -3.15 3.40 -3.32
C ARG A 24 -4.20 2.33 -3.55
N GLU A 25 -4.08 1.53 -4.60
CA GLU A 25 -5.07 0.49 -4.92
C GLU A 25 -5.22 -0.53 -3.79
N VAL A 26 -4.10 -1.02 -3.25
CA VAL A 26 -4.12 -2.04 -2.20
C VAL A 26 -4.66 -1.46 -0.89
N VAL A 27 -4.17 -0.30 -0.47
CA VAL A 27 -4.63 0.35 0.77
C VAL A 27 -6.10 0.78 0.63
N GLY A 28 -6.50 1.27 -0.54
CA GLY A 28 -7.89 1.61 -0.88
C GLY A 28 -8.82 0.42 -0.72
N ARG A 29 -8.44 -0.74 -1.29
CA ARG A 29 -9.22 -1.98 -1.12
C ARG A 29 -9.34 -2.40 0.34
N ILE A 30 -8.28 -2.25 1.16
CA ILE A 30 -8.34 -2.56 2.59
C ILE A 30 -9.28 -1.62 3.31
N ALA A 31 -9.17 -0.30 3.08
CA ALA A 31 -10.01 0.71 3.67
C ALA A 31 -11.50 0.45 3.35
N ASP A 32 -11.82 0.28 2.07
CA ASP A 32 -13.18 0.04 1.60
C ASP A 32 -13.76 -1.26 2.14
N GLN A 33 -12.96 -2.32 2.17
CA GLN A 33 -13.44 -3.61 2.61
C GLN A 33 -13.66 -3.62 4.12
N CYS A 34 -12.78 -3.00 4.91
CA CYS A 34 -12.90 -2.96 6.36
C CYS A 34 -13.94 -1.94 6.87
N SER A 35 -14.37 -0.98 6.03
CA SER A 35 -15.42 -0.02 6.40
C SER A 35 -16.85 -0.48 6.11
N LYS A 36 -17.04 -1.64 5.47
CA LYS A 36 -18.37 -2.18 5.14
C LYS A 36 -19.07 -2.75 6.38
N GLU A 37 -20.39 -2.65 6.42
CA GLU A 37 -21.22 -3.24 7.49
C GLU A 37 -21.09 -4.78 7.55
N LYS A 38 -20.92 -5.42 6.39
CA LYS A 38 -20.67 -6.87 6.25
C LYS A 38 -19.42 -7.11 5.39
N PRO A 39 -18.23 -6.99 5.98
CA PRO A 39 -16.99 -7.05 5.23
C PRO A 39 -16.63 -8.49 4.88
N ILE A 40 -16.45 -8.77 3.58
CA ILE A 40 -15.95 -10.06 3.08
C ILE A 40 -14.42 -10.01 3.09
N ILE A 41 -13.81 -10.27 4.24
CA ILE A 41 -12.35 -10.24 4.37
C ILE A 41 -11.79 -11.58 3.92
N ARG A 42 -11.18 -11.64 2.74
CA ARG A 42 -10.50 -12.83 2.19
C ARG A 42 -9.02 -12.82 2.58
N ASP A 43 -8.40 -13.99 2.60
CA ASP A 43 -6.97 -14.15 2.90
C ASP A 43 -6.13 -13.36 1.89
N SER A 44 -6.55 -13.40 0.62
CA SER A 44 -5.96 -12.64 -0.47
C SER A 44 -5.95 -11.11 -0.28
N LEU A 45 -6.77 -10.55 0.61
CA LEU A 45 -6.74 -9.11 0.87
C LEU A 45 -5.42 -8.70 1.54
N ILE A 46 -5.01 -9.46 2.56
CA ILE A 46 -3.78 -9.19 3.32
C ILE A 46 -2.55 -9.74 2.58
N ASP A 47 -2.69 -10.86 1.86
CA ASP A 47 -1.59 -11.38 1.04
C ASP A 47 -1.20 -10.41 -0.07
N ASN A 48 -2.16 -9.76 -0.74
CA ASN A 48 -1.86 -8.71 -1.74
C ASN A 48 -1.08 -7.54 -1.13
N ALA A 49 -1.36 -7.15 0.12
CA ALA A 49 -0.62 -6.10 0.82
C ALA A 49 0.78 -6.54 1.23
N ARG A 50 0.94 -7.80 1.66
CA ARG A 50 2.25 -8.38 1.95
C ARG A 50 3.11 -8.48 0.69
N ASP A 51 2.53 -8.94 -0.41
CA ASP A 51 3.22 -9.05 -1.70
C ASP A 51 3.65 -7.68 -2.21
N LEU A 52 2.80 -6.66 -2.06
CA LEU A 52 3.18 -5.27 -2.36
C LEU A 52 4.39 -4.84 -1.54
N VAL A 53 4.36 -4.98 -0.21
CA VAL A 53 5.49 -4.59 0.68
C VAL A 53 6.78 -5.34 0.30
N ASN A 54 6.67 -6.63 -0.05
CA ASN A 54 7.81 -7.44 -0.48
C ASN A 54 8.39 -6.96 -1.82
N VAL A 55 7.53 -6.69 -2.80
CA VAL A 55 7.93 -6.18 -4.12
C VAL A 55 8.59 -4.81 -3.99
N LEU A 56 8.05 -3.93 -3.13
CA LEU A 56 8.64 -2.62 -2.84
C LEU A 56 10.00 -2.74 -2.15
N GLY A 57 10.19 -3.74 -1.29
CA GLY A 57 11.50 -3.99 -0.68
C GLY A 57 12.54 -4.58 -1.61
N GLY A 58 12.12 -5.39 -2.59
CA GLY A 58 13.00 -5.91 -3.63
C GLY A 58 13.38 -4.86 -4.68
N LEU A 59 12.47 -3.91 -4.92
CA LEU A 59 12.73 -2.69 -5.71
C LEU A 59 13.55 -1.70 -4.87
N ASN A 60 14.81 -2.02 -4.63
CA ASN A 60 15.83 -1.12 -4.05
C ASN A 60 16.18 0.06 -5.00
N ILE A 61 15.19 0.58 -5.73
CA ILE A 61 15.33 1.49 -6.87
C ILE A 61 14.89 2.91 -6.55
N THR A 62 14.11 3.13 -5.49
CA THR A 62 13.60 4.48 -5.21
C THR A 62 14.41 5.24 -4.17
N ASP A 63 15.10 4.58 -3.22
CA ASP A 63 15.79 5.22 -2.08
C ASP A 63 14.95 6.36 -1.45
N ASP A 64 13.64 6.26 -1.62
CA ASP A 64 12.70 7.35 -1.48
C ASP A 64 12.14 7.26 -0.06
N PRO A 65 12.42 8.25 0.79
CA PRO A 65 12.04 8.21 2.20
C PRO A 65 10.51 8.15 2.36
N ASP A 66 9.74 8.73 1.43
CA ASP A 66 8.29 8.76 1.50
C ASP A 66 7.71 7.37 1.18
N ILE A 67 8.18 6.71 0.12
CA ILE A 67 7.76 5.34 -0.22
C ILE A 67 8.09 4.38 0.93
N ASN A 68 9.29 4.51 1.50
CA ASN A 68 9.71 3.68 2.62
C ASN A 68 8.87 3.92 3.89
N ALA A 69 8.54 5.17 4.19
CA ALA A 69 7.66 5.51 5.31
C ALA A 69 6.26 4.89 5.14
N VAL A 70 5.66 5.05 3.96
CA VAL A 70 4.33 4.50 3.66
C VAL A 70 4.35 2.97 3.66
N ARG A 71 5.41 2.35 3.10
CA ARG A 71 5.60 0.90 3.16
C ARG A 71 5.64 0.40 4.61
N ALA A 72 6.43 1.05 5.47
CA ALA A 72 6.54 0.69 6.88
C ALA A 72 5.19 0.86 7.60
N ASP A 73 4.42 1.89 7.28
CA ASP A 73 3.08 2.07 7.84
C ASP A 73 2.11 0.96 7.39
N ILE A 74 2.15 0.55 6.12
CA ILE A 74 1.36 -0.59 5.62
C ILE A 74 1.74 -1.86 6.39
N GLU A 75 3.04 -2.14 6.51
CA GLU A 75 3.56 -3.34 7.16
C GLU A 75 3.17 -3.40 8.64
N ASN A 76 3.33 -2.30 9.37
CA ASN A 76 3.09 -2.27 10.82
C ASN A 76 1.62 -2.09 11.20
N ARG A 77 0.80 -1.43 10.36
CA ARG A 77 -0.56 -1.04 10.72
C ARG A 77 -1.64 -1.84 10.00
N LEU A 78 -1.38 -2.31 8.77
CA LEU A 78 -2.38 -2.96 7.92
C LEU A 78 -2.21 -4.48 7.82
N LEU A 79 -1.01 -5.03 7.99
CA LEU A 79 -0.76 -6.48 7.93
C LEU A 79 -1.20 -7.20 9.21
N VAL A 80 -2.50 -7.15 9.49
CA VAL A 80 -3.13 -7.87 10.60
C VAL A 80 -3.59 -9.25 10.12
N PRO A 81 -3.48 -10.31 10.95
CA PRO A 81 -4.01 -11.63 10.60
C PRO A 81 -5.49 -11.57 10.23
N VAL A 82 -5.86 -12.19 9.10
CA VAL A 82 -7.24 -12.22 8.60
C VAL A 82 -8.23 -12.86 9.57
N THR A 83 -7.75 -13.80 10.40
CA THR A 83 -8.55 -14.39 11.48
C THR A 83 -8.97 -13.34 12.51
N GLN A 84 -8.07 -12.44 12.91
CA GLN A 84 -8.37 -11.34 13.84
C GLN A 84 -9.28 -10.28 13.21
N LEU A 85 -9.07 -10.00 11.92
CA LEU A 85 -9.95 -9.10 11.17
C LEU A 85 -11.36 -9.65 11.07
N ARG A 86 -11.55 -10.95 10.86
CA ARG A 86 -12.89 -11.58 10.83
C ARG A 86 -13.55 -11.64 12.20
N SER A 87 -12.78 -11.82 13.27
CA SER A 87 -13.33 -12.05 14.61
C SER A 87 -13.69 -10.78 15.38
N SER A 88 -13.15 -9.62 15.00
CA SER A 88 -13.32 -8.38 15.76
C SER A 88 -13.67 -7.17 14.88
N PRO A 89 -14.90 -6.64 14.99
CA PRO A 89 -15.29 -5.39 14.34
C PRO A 89 -14.42 -4.20 14.76
N VAL A 90 -13.91 -4.20 15.99
CA VAL A 90 -13.00 -3.15 16.49
C VAL A 90 -11.69 -3.16 15.71
N THR A 91 -11.15 -4.34 15.43
CA THR A 91 -9.94 -4.49 14.61
C THR A 91 -10.19 -4.03 13.17
N GLN A 92 -11.35 -4.35 12.60
CA GLN A 92 -11.75 -3.88 11.27
C GLN A 92 -11.81 -2.35 11.21
N ALA A 93 -12.48 -1.72 12.18
CA ALA A 93 -12.57 -0.26 12.24
C ALA A 93 -11.20 0.40 12.38
N ARG A 94 -10.32 -0.14 13.25
CA ARG A 94 -8.94 0.38 13.43
C ARG A 94 -8.13 0.28 12.14
N VAL A 95 -8.21 -0.86 11.44
CA VAL A 95 -7.50 -1.07 10.18
C VAL A 95 -8.08 -0.19 9.08
N ALA A 96 -9.40 0.01 9.02
CA ALA A 96 -10.05 0.92 8.08
C ALA A 96 -9.59 2.38 8.28
N ILE A 97 -9.56 2.85 9.53
CA ILE A 97 -9.06 4.19 9.88
C ILE A 97 -7.59 4.33 9.48
N SER A 98 -6.76 3.37 9.87
CA SER A 98 -5.33 3.39 9.53
C SER A 98 -5.09 3.38 8.02
N ALA A 99 -5.88 2.62 7.27
CA ALA A 99 -5.78 2.56 5.81
C ALA A 99 -6.18 3.91 5.18
N LYS A 100 -7.21 4.59 5.71
CA LYS A 100 -7.60 5.93 5.24
C LYS A 100 -6.51 6.98 5.51
N GLU A 101 -5.94 6.99 6.71
CA GLU A 101 -4.83 7.90 7.03
C GLU A 101 -3.62 7.68 6.11
N ILE A 102 -3.31 6.42 5.78
CA ILE A 102 -2.22 6.11 4.84
C ILE A 102 -2.58 6.59 3.42
N LEU A 103 -3.83 6.43 2.97
CA LEU A 103 -4.29 6.91 1.66
C LEU A 103 -4.18 8.42 1.50
N GLU A 104 -4.45 9.18 2.56
CA GLU A 104 -4.32 10.65 2.56
C GLU A 104 -2.86 11.09 2.39
N ARG A 105 -1.90 10.26 2.77
CA ARG A 105 -0.46 10.52 2.61
C ARG A 105 0.08 10.10 1.25
N ILE A 106 -0.64 9.26 0.52
CA ILE A 106 -0.23 8.84 -0.83
C ILE A 106 -0.61 9.96 -1.81
N PRO A 107 0.29 10.43 -2.68
CA PRO A 107 -0.04 11.44 -3.70
C PRO A 107 -1.03 10.89 -4.73
N GLU A 108 -1.94 11.73 -5.21
CA GLU A 108 -2.79 11.41 -6.37
C GLU A 108 -1.90 11.53 -7.62
N CYS A 109 -1.40 10.39 -8.10
CA CYS A 109 -0.58 10.30 -9.31
C CYS A 109 -1.44 10.22 -10.57
#